data_AF-A0A2E8E152-F1
#
_entry.id   AF-A0A2E8E152-F1
#
_cell.length_a   1.000
_cell.length_b   1.000
_cell.length_c   1.000
_cell.angle_alpha   90.00
_cell.angle_beta   90.00
_cell.angle_gamma   90.00
#
_symmetry.space_group_name_H-M   'P 1'
#
loop_
_entity.id
_entity.type
_entity.pdbx_description
1 polymer ?
#
loop_
_entity_poly.entity_id
_entity_poly.type
_entity_poly.pdbx_seq_one_letter_code
_entity_poly.pdbx_strand_id
1 'polypeptide(L)' 'MKSFYKKRNGSSLPKFFYPVNGNKNVLREVEAGAEKLRSFTGPNGQGVVARETNGNVRSFSTSKTVASL' A
#
# COMPACT_ATOMS: atom_id res chain seq x y z
N MET A 1 4.36 4.73 12.64
CA MET A 1 4.50 4.21 11.25
C MET A 1 4.42 5.37 10.26
N LYS A 2 5.39 5.50 9.33
CA LYS A 2 5.43 6.63 8.38
C LYS A 2 4.40 6.41 7.28
N SER A 3 3.35 7.23 7.24
CA SER A 3 2.22 7.04 6.31
C SER A 3 2.64 7.17 4.85
N PHE A 4 2.36 6.16 4.03
CA PHE A 4 2.60 6.19 2.57
C PHE A 4 1.78 7.26 1.87
N TYR A 5 0.67 7.67 2.48
CA TYR A 5 -0.15 8.77 1.99
C TYR A 5 0.67 10.05 1.76
N LYS A 6 1.61 10.36 2.65
CA LYS A 6 2.44 11.57 2.57
C LYS A 6 3.66 11.44 1.64
N LYS A 7 3.98 10.25 1.11
CA LYS A 7 5.09 10.09 0.16
C LYS A 7 4.79 10.79 -1.17
N ARG A 8 5.83 11.22 -1.91
CA ARG A 8 5.68 11.81 -3.25
C ARG A 8 5.16 10.77 -4.25
N ASN A 9 4.34 11.19 -5.22
CA ASN A 9 4.00 10.33 -6.36
C ASN A 9 5.26 10.06 -7.20
N GLY A 10 5.37 8.89 -7.81
CA GLY A 10 6.56 8.38 -8.49
C GLY A 10 7.69 7.95 -7.55
N SER A 11 7.47 7.91 -6.23
CA SER A 11 8.47 7.38 -5.29
C SER A 11 8.24 5.91 -4.99
N SER A 12 9.34 5.19 -4.78
CA SER A 12 9.31 3.79 -4.36
C SER A 12 8.79 3.67 -2.92
N LEU A 13 7.90 2.72 -2.70
CA LEU A 13 7.39 2.31 -1.41
C LEU A 13 8.35 1.27 -0.80
N PRO A 14 8.53 1.28 0.54
CA PRO A 14 9.24 0.21 1.21
C PRO A 14 8.36 -1.06 1.19
N LYS A 15 8.95 -2.20 1.55
CA LYS A 15 8.20 -3.43 1.78
C LYS A 15 7.11 -3.22 2.85
N PHE A 16 5.93 -3.80 2.64
CA PHE A 16 4.85 -3.87 3.63
C PHE A 16 3.94 -5.06 3.38
N PHE A 17 3.11 -5.39 4.37
CA PHE A 17 2.12 -6.44 4.27
C PHE A 17 0.70 -5.86 4.18
N TYR A 18 -0.16 -6.57 3.44
CA TYR A 18 -1.54 -6.15 3.24
C TYR A 18 -2.48 -7.37 3.22
N PRO A 19 -3.69 -7.30 3.81
CA PRO A 19 -4.60 -8.44 3.87
C PRO A 19 -5.09 -8.86 2.48
N VAL A 20 -5.05 -10.17 2.24
CA VAL A 20 -5.67 -10.80 1.07
C VAL A 20 -7.18 -10.68 1.20
N ASN A 21 -7.84 -10.11 0.19
CA ASN A 21 -9.29 -9.91 0.15
C ASN A 21 -9.85 -9.05 1.30
N GLY A 22 -9.08 -8.04 1.73
CA GLY A 22 -9.58 -6.93 2.53
C GLY A 22 -9.74 -7.19 4.03
N ASN A 23 -10.27 -8.33 4.46
CA ASN A 23 -10.59 -8.61 5.86
C ASN A 23 -10.07 -9.97 6.37
N LYS A 24 -9.25 -10.70 5.60
CA LYS A 24 -8.67 -11.96 6.08
C LYS A 24 -7.38 -11.69 6.86
N ASN A 25 -7.10 -12.52 7.87
CA ASN A 25 -5.82 -12.55 8.60
C ASN A 25 -4.66 -13.13 7.76
N VAL A 26 -4.91 -13.46 6.50
CA VAL A 26 -3.90 -13.87 5.55
C VAL A 26 -3.31 -12.61 4.94
N LEU A 27 -2.07 -12.28 5.31
CA LEU A 27 -1.35 -11.15 4.76
C LEU A 27 -0.58 -11.59 3.50
N ARG A 28 -0.59 -10.76 2.47
CA ARG A 28 0.35 -10.86 1.36
C ARG A 28 1.43 -9.81 1.51
N GLU A 29 2.61 -10.15 1.02
CA GLU A 29 3.71 -9.22 0.91
C GLU A 29 3.53 -8.31 -0.32
N VAL A 30 3.81 -7.02 -0.14
CA VAL A 30 4.07 -6.07 -1.21
C VAL A 30 5.55 -5.75 -1.16
N GLU A 31 6.24 -6.14 -2.23
CA GLU A 31 7.70 -6.02 -2.33
C GLU A 31 8.16 -4.56 -2.27
N ALA A 32 9.39 -4.38 -1.78
CA ALA A 32 10.06 -3.09 -1.87
C ALA A 32 10.25 -2.70 -3.34
N GLY A 33 10.11 -1.42 -3.64
CA GLY A 33 10.25 -0.92 -5.02
C GLY A 33 8.93 -0.67 -5.74
N ALA A 34 7.79 -1.05 -5.15
CA ALA A 34 6.48 -0.67 -5.67
C ALA A 34 6.36 0.87 -5.82
N GLU A 35 5.90 1.34 -6.97
CA GLU A 35 5.85 2.77 -7.28
C GLU A 35 4.53 3.38 -6.80
N LYS A 36 4.58 4.42 -5.97
CA LYS A 36 3.37 5.19 -5.63
C LYS A 36 2.90 5.99 -6.83
N LEU A 37 1.70 5.71 -7.33
CA LEU A 37 1.09 6.47 -8.43
C LEU A 37 0.34 7.71 -7.90
N ARG A 38 -0.50 7.53 -6.87
CA ARG A 38 -1.25 8.63 -6.25
C ARG A 38 -1.69 8.31 -4.82
N SER A 39 -1.98 9.35 -4.05
CA SER A 39 -2.73 9.24 -2.79
C SER A 39 -4.23 9.44 -3.01
N PHE A 40 -5.04 8.90 -2.13
CA PHE A 40 -6.48 9.16 -2.10
C PHE A 40 -7.01 9.17 -0.67
N THR A 41 -8.15 9.84 -0.49
CA THR A 41 -8.94 9.81 0.74
C THR A 41 -10.35 9.37 0.36
N GLY A 42 -10.88 8.34 1.03
CA GLY A 42 -12.22 7.81 0.78
C GLY A 42 -12.98 7.56 2.09
N PRO A 43 -14.18 6.94 2.02
CA PRO A 43 -15.02 6.68 3.19
C PRO A 43 -14.32 5.87 4.29
N ASN A 44 -13.38 5.00 3.87
CA ASN A 44 -12.61 4.13 4.76
C ASN A 44 -11.24 4.72 5.15
N GLY A 45 -11.02 6.01 4.93
CA GLY A 45 -9.81 6.74 5.29
C GLY A 45 -8.82 6.95 4.14
N GLN A 46 -7.56 7.20 4.51
CA GLN A 46 -6.48 7.53 3.59
C GLN A 46 -5.82 6.29 2.99
N GLY A 47 -5.40 6.37 1.74
CA GLY A 47 -4.68 5.31 1.07
C GLY A 47 -3.78 5.77 -0.07
N VAL A 48 -3.14 4.81 -0.72
CA VAL A 48 -2.29 5.02 -1.89
C VAL A 48 -2.63 4.02 -2.99
N VAL A 49 -2.53 4.46 -4.23
CA VAL A 49 -2.49 3.59 -5.40
C VAL A 49 -1.02 3.39 -5.74
N ALA A 50 -0.60 2.14 -5.88
CA ALA A 50 0.76 1.79 -6.25
C ALA A 50 0.80 0.75 -7.38
N ARG A 51 1.85 0.82 -8.18
CA ARG A 51 2.22 -0.20 -9.16
C ARG A 51 3.22 -1.13 -8.51
N GLU A 52 2.86 -2.41 -8.39
CA GLU A 52 3.74 -3.45 -7.85
C GLU A 52 4.83 -3.83 -8.85
N THR A 53 5.86 -4.53 -8.37
CA THR A 53 6.99 -5.04 -9.17
C THR A 53 6.54 -5.98 -10.30
N ASN A 54 5.46 -6.72 -10.07
CA ASN A 54 4.80 -7.57 -11.08
C ASN A 54 3.95 -6.79 -12.12
N GLY A 55 3.98 -5.45 -12.09
CA GLY A 55 3.23 -4.58 -12.99
C GLY A 55 1.79 -4.30 -12.58
N ASN A 56 1.23 -5.00 -11.58
CA ASN A 56 -0.14 -4.80 -11.15
C ASN A 56 -0.35 -3.46 -10.46
N VAL A 57 -1.41 -2.76 -10.82
CA VAL A 57 -1.82 -1.52 -10.16
C VAL A 57 -2.90 -1.82 -9.13
N ARG A 58 -2.65 -1.50 -7.86
CA ARG A 58 -3.58 -1.77 -6.75
C ARG A 58 -3.67 -0.59 -5.79
N SER A 59 -4.80 -0.51 -5.09
CA SER A 59 -5.03 0.46 -4.02
C SER A 59 -4.82 -0.19 -2.66
N PHE A 60 -4.17 0.56 -1.76
CA PHE A 60 -3.82 0.14 -0.41
C PHE A 60 -4.32 1.16 0.59
N SER A 61 -5.18 0.73 1.52
CA SER A 61 -5.62 1.57 2.62
C SER A 61 -4.53 1.65 3.69
N THR A 62 -4.21 2.86 4.14
CA THR A 62 -3.17 3.08 5.17
C THR A 62 -3.54 2.37 6.49
N SER A 63 -4.84 2.27 6.80
CA SER A 63 -5.34 1.59 7.99
C SER A 63 -5.15 0.07 7.98
N LYS A 64 -4.93 -0.53 6.81
CA LYS A 64 -4.78 -1.98 6.63
C LYS A 64 -3.35 -2.39 6.31
N THR A 65 -2.43 -1.43 6.22
CA THR A 65 -1.01 -1.68 5.97
C THR A 65 -0.33 -2.12 7.27
N VAL A 66 0.45 -3.20 7.19
CA VAL A 66 1.27 -3.71 8.29
C VAL A 66 2.76 -3.59 7.91
N ALA A 67 3.59 -3.02 8.79
CA ALA A 67 5.01 -2.75 8.50
C ALA A 67 5.90 -3.98 8.65
N SER A 68 5.63 -4.81 9.66
CA SER A 68 6.36 -6.03 10.00
C SER A 68 5.41 -7.04 10.63
N LEU A 69 5.74 -8.33 10.53
CA LEU A 69 5.08 -9.38 11.30
C LEU A 69 5.47 -9.32 12.78
#